data_AF-G8QKT8-F1
#
_entry.id   AF-G8QKT8-F1
#
_cell.length_a   1.000
_cell.length_b   1.000
_cell.length_c   1.000
_cell.angle_alpha   90.00
_cell.angle_beta   90.00
_cell.angle_gamma   90.00
#
_symmetry.space_group_name_H-M   'P 1'
#
loop_
_entity.id
_entity.type
_entity.pdbx_description
1 polymer ?
#
loop_
_entity_poly.entity_id
_entity_poly.type
_entity_poly.pdbx_seq_one_letter_code
_entity_poly.pdbx_strand_id
1 'polypeptide(L)'
;MRALSTADVPIQPLKEFGEDVGPEFEFEIEDGRVALLSAEPPSWIHLIADSSWWISLFSAAAALYMAEIVKEAAKESWKNRAKATALVVGAANKVKLFAEKVVRLKKKLPERTDIVVALPIPNDYFGVRLTLSVDDADLLAYQIALFVSHMPRLIEAIRNEKLDGPRVATGLFLELQDNGDLKVTWFNRESLELESLVILLPVQ
;
A
#
# COMPACT_ATOMS: atom_id res chain seq x y z
N MET A 1 5.96 2.83 11.91
CA MET A 1 5.56 3.24 10.54
C MET A 1 5.60 4.76 10.44
N ARG A 2 6.12 5.32 9.35
CA ARG A 2 6.25 6.78 9.16
C ARG A 2 5.22 7.31 8.17
N ALA A 3 4.71 8.52 8.39
CA ALA A 3 3.85 9.22 7.44
C ALA A 3 4.57 10.43 6.86
N LEU A 4 4.76 10.44 5.53
CA LEU A 4 5.19 11.60 4.75
C LEU A 4 3.98 12.16 3.99
N SER A 5 3.86 13.47 3.88
CA SER A 5 2.76 14.09 3.13
C SER A 5 3.20 15.29 2.29
N THR A 6 2.41 15.61 1.27
CA THR A 6 2.49 16.91 0.60
C THR A 6 2.04 18.03 1.52
N ALA A 7 2.58 19.23 1.33
CA ALA A 7 2.38 20.38 2.23
C ALA A 7 0.92 20.85 2.37
N ASP A 8 0.05 20.53 1.41
CA ASP A 8 -1.37 20.89 1.43
C ASP A 8 -2.23 20.02 2.37
N VAL A 9 -1.73 18.86 2.80
CA VAL A 9 -2.43 17.97 3.73
C VAL A 9 -2.57 18.62 5.13
N PRO A 10 -3.72 18.64 5.79
CA PRO A 10 -3.79 19.14 7.16
C PRO A 10 -3.06 18.20 8.13
N ILE A 11 -2.22 18.75 9.02
CA ILE A 11 -1.43 17.94 9.97
C ILE A 11 -2.31 17.32 11.08
N GLN A 12 -3.39 17.99 11.47
CA GLN A 12 -4.22 17.59 12.60
C GLN A 12 -4.91 16.22 12.37
N PRO A 13 -5.53 15.94 11.21
CA PRO A 13 -6.01 14.59 10.88
C PRO A 13 -4.95 13.50 10.95
N LEU A 14 -3.69 13.79 10.59
CA LEU A 14 -2.60 12.81 10.67
C LEU A 14 -2.23 12.49 12.12
N LYS A 15 -2.23 13.49 13.01
CA LYS A 15 -2.00 13.28 14.45
C LYS A 15 -3.11 12.43 15.07
N GLU A 16 -4.36 12.78 14.77
CA GLU A 16 -5.53 12.01 15.22
C GLU A 16 -5.51 10.58 14.69
N PHE A 17 -5.07 10.39 13.44
CA PHE A 17 -4.89 9.05 12.88
C PHE A 17 -3.81 8.27 13.65
N GLY A 18 -2.68 8.90 14.00
CA GLY A 18 -1.64 8.30 14.82
C GLY A 18 -2.13 7.83 16.18
N GLU A 19 -2.95 8.64 16.85
CA GLU A 19 -3.60 8.27 18.11
C GLU A 19 -4.63 7.15 17.92
N ASP A 20 -5.42 7.19 16.84
CA ASP A 20 -6.46 6.21 16.54
C ASP A 20 -5.86 4.85 16.19
N VAL A 21 -4.76 4.77 15.42
CA VAL A 21 -4.13 3.50 15.03
C VAL A 21 -3.61 2.70 16.22
N GLY A 22 -3.16 3.37 17.27
CA GLY A 22 -2.69 2.73 18.49
C GLY A 22 -1.17 2.52 18.52
N PRO A 23 -0.61 2.28 19.71
CA PRO A 23 0.84 2.25 19.94
C PRO A 23 1.54 1.11 19.18
N GLU A 24 0.85 0.01 18.89
CA GLU A 24 1.41 -1.12 18.15
C GLU A 24 1.79 -0.80 16.71
N PHE A 25 1.32 0.32 16.17
CA PHE A 25 1.68 0.78 14.82
C PHE A 25 2.96 1.62 14.81
N GLU A 26 3.50 2.00 15.98
CA GLU A 26 4.69 2.84 16.11
C GLU A 26 4.64 4.02 15.13
N PHE A 27 3.50 4.71 15.11
CA PHE A 27 3.19 5.70 14.09
C PHE A 27 3.90 7.02 14.38
N GLU A 28 4.64 7.50 13.39
CA GLU A 28 5.36 8.76 13.46
C GLU A 28 5.04 9.60 12.22
N ILE A 29 4.92 10.91 12.40
CA ILE A 29 4.79 11.84 11.27
C ILE A 29 6.18 12.40 10.99
N GLU A 30 6.64 12.31 9.75
CA GLU A 30 7.91 12.91 9.35
C GLU A 30 7.89 14.42 9.54
N ASP A 31 8.98 14.97 10.09
CA ASP A 31 9.13 16.41 10.33
C ASP A 31 9.09 17.21 9.02
N GLY A 32 9.53 16.59 7.93
CA GLY A 32 9.54 17.15 6.58
C GLY A 32 8.23 16.96 5.83
N ARG A 33 7.86 17.95 5.01
CA ARG A 33 6.71 17.89 4.11
C ARG A 33 7.10 18.29 2.70
N VAL A 34 6.50 17.65 1.70
CA VAL A 34 6.85 17.88 0.30
C VAL A 34 6.04 19.05 -0.26
N ALA A 35 6.71 20.15 -0.58
CA ALA A 35 6.12 21.27 -1.31
C ALA A 35 6.37 21.09 -2.82
N LEU A 36 5.31 21.11 -3.62
CA LEU A 36 5.38 20.95 -5.06
C LEU A 36 4.97 22.26 -5.75
N LEU A 37 5.84 22.75 -6.64
CA LEU A 37 5.66 24.01 -7.36
C LEU A 37 4.89 23.81 -8.67
N SER A 38 3.71 23.19 -8.59
CA SER A 38 2.79 23.00 -9.72
C SER A 38 1.58 23.93 -9.57
N ALA A 39 0.95 24.31 -10.68
CA ALA A 39 -0.33 25.01 -10.66
C ALA A 39 -1.43 24.18 -9.99
N GLU A 40 -1.40 22.87 -10.23
CA GLU A 40 -2.23 21.86 -9.57
C GLU A 40 -1.30 20.80 -8.99
N PRO A 41 -0.80 20.99 -7.75
CA PRO A 41 0.10 20.02 -7.15
C PRO A 41 -0.66 18.75 -6.79
N PRO A 42 -0.10 17.56 -7.03
CA PRO A 42 -0.67 16.33 -6.51
C PRO A 42 -0.68 16.38 -4.98
N SER A 43 -1.64 15.70 -4.38
CA SER A 43 -1.86 15.67 -2.94
C SER A 43 -1.81 14.23 -2.47
N TRP A 44 -0.96 13.90 -1.50
CA TRP A 44 -0.82 12.52 -1.04
C TRP A 44 -0.30 12.39 0.39
N ILE A 45 -0.54 11.22 0.96
CA ILE A 45 0.09 10.71 2.18
C ILE A 45 0.73 9.36 1.86
N HIS A 46 2.03 9.25 2.11
CA HIS A 46 2.77 7.98 2.07
C HIS A 46 2.89 7.42 3.48
N LEU A 47 2.34 6.23 3.69
CA LEU A 47 2.52 5.40 4.87
C LEU A 47 3.69 4.45 4.59
N ILE A 48 4.85 4.77 5.14
CA ILE A 48 6.14 4.15 4.82
C ILE A 48 6.55 3.24 5.97
N ALA A 49 6.83 1.98 5.67
CA ALA A 49 7.46 1.06 6.62
C ALA A 49 8.26 -0.02 5.89
N ASP A 50 9.21 -0.63 6.59
CA ASP A 50 10.00 -1.73 6.06
C ASP A 50 9.15 -2.97 5.79
N SER A 51 9.68 -3.84 4.93
CA SER A 51 8.95 -5.04 4.54
C SER A 51 8.70 -5.99 5.70
N SER A 52 9.68 -6.15 6.57
CA SER A 52 9.57 -6.91 7.82
C SER A 52 8.48 -6.35 8.73
N TRP A 53 8.34 -5.03 8.80
CA TRP A 53 7.33 -4.37 9.63
C TRP A 53 5.92 -4.72 9.14
N TRP A 54 5.63 -4.50 7.85
CA TRP A 54 4.33 -4.83 7.25
C TRP A 54 3.96 -6.31 7.42
N ILE A 55 4.92 -7.21 7.14
CA ILE A 55 4.74 -8.66 7.29
C ILE A 55 4.47 -9.02 8.75
N SER A 56 5.27 -8.51 9.69
CA SER A 56 5.11 -8.83 11.11
C SER A 56 3.77 -8.40 11.68
N LEU A 57 3.27 -7.24 11.26
CA LEU A 57 2.02 -6.69 11.78
C LEU A 57 0.79 -7.38 11.18
N PHE A 58 0.84 -7.74 9.89
CA PHE A 58 -0.35 -8.13 9.15
C PHE A 58 -0.36 -9.55 8.60
N SER A 59 0.76 -10.27 8.50
CA SER A 59 0.81 -11.57 7.77
C SER A 59 -0.23 -12.60 8.23
N ALA A 60 -0.36 -12.81 9.54
CA ALA A 60 -1.35 -13.75 10.09
C ALA A 60 -2.80 -13.33 9.76
N ALA A 61 -3.07 -12.02 9.81
CA ALA A 61 -4.37 -11.46 9.49
C ALA A 61 -4.66 -11.48 7.98
N ALA A 62 -3.64 -11.25 7.15
CA ALA A 62 -3.69 -11.28 5.69
C ALA A 62 -3.90 -12.71 5.15
N ALA A 63 -3.35 -13.73 5.82
CA ALA A 63 -3.54 -15.13 5.45
C ALA A 63 -5.02 -15.55 5.42
N LEU A 64 -5.85 -14.98 6.30
CA LEU A 64 -7.30 -15.22 6.31
C LEU A 64 -7.98 -14.69 5.05
N TYR A 65 -7.55 -13.52 4.57
CA TYR A 65 -8.03 -12.99 3.29
C TYR A 65 -7.56 -13.90 2.15
N MET A 66 -6.28 -14.29 2.14
CA MET A 66 -5.68 -15.16 1.12
C MET A 66 -6.40 -16.50 0.97
N ALA A 67 -6.77 -17.14 2.07
CA ALA A 67 -7.52 -18.40 2.06
C ALA A 67 -8.84 -18.27 1.29
N GLU A 68 -9.58 -17.16 1.50
CA GLU A 68 -10.82 -16.90 0.77
C GLU A 68 -10.57 -16.56 -0.71
N ILE A 69 -9.47 -15.88 -1.05
CA ILE A 69 -9.13 -15.59 -2.46
C ILE A 69 -8.94 -16.89 -3.25
N VAL A 70 -8.21 -17.84 -2.68
CA VAL A 70 -7.88 -19.12 -3.33
C VAL A 70 -9.11 -20.01 -3.44
N LYS A 71 -9.98 -20.02 -2.43
CA LYS A 71 -11.21 -20.82 -2.40
C LYS A 71 -12.20 -20.43 -3.52
N GLU A 72 -12.30 -19.15 -3.83
CA GLU A 72 -13.24 -18.60 -4.82
C GLU A 72 -12.60 -18.43 -6.22
N ALA A 73 -11.48 -19.10 -6.51
CA ALA A 73 -10.68 -18.90 -7.72
C ALA A 73 -11.41 -19.16 -9.06
N ALA A 74 -12.62 -19.75 -9.03
CA ALA A 74 -13.33 -20.13 -10.24
C ALA A 74 -14.13 -18.98 -10.90
N LYS A 75 -14.57 -17.92 -10.21
CA LYS A 75 -15.36 -16.82 -10.81
C LYS A 75 -15.18 -15.50 -10.03
N GLU A 76 -15.05 -14.39 -10.76
CA GLU A 76 -14.98 -12.98 -10.28
C GLU A 76 -13.61 -12.40 -9.87
N SER A 77 -13.46 -11.09 -10.11
CA SER A 77 -12.30 -10.26 -9.76
C SER A 77 -12.11 -10.13 -8.25
N TRP A 78 -10.90 -9.78 -7.80
CA TRP A 78 -10.61 -9.62 -6.37
C TRP A 78 -11.52 -8.58 -5.69
N LYS A 79 -11.96 -7.55 -6.42
CA LYS A 79 -12.87 -6.51 -5.92
C LYS A 79 -14.24 -7.06 -5.54
N ASN A 80 -14.75 -8.02 -6.30
CA ASN A 80 -16.03 -8.67 -5.99
C ASN A 80 -15.88 -9.62 -4.79
N ARG A 81 -14.74 -10.32 -4.70
CA ARG A 81 -14.41 -11.22 -3.58
C ARG A 81 -14.30 -10.49 -2.24
N ALA A 82 -13.83 -9.24 -2.23
CA ALA A 82 -13.73 -8.44 -1.00
C ALA A 82 -15.04 -8.39 -0.20
N LYS A 83 -16.20 -8.34 -0.88
CA LYS A 83 -17.52 -8.33 -0.22
C LYS A 83 -17.88 -9.67 0.44
N ALA A 84 -17.47 -10.79 -0.16
CA ALA A 84 -17.70 -12.12 0.42
C ALA A 84 -16.80 -12.36 1.64
N THR A 85 -15.53 -11.97 1.53
CA THR A 85 -14.54 -12.11 2.60
C THR A 85 -14.85 -11.23 3.82
N ALA A 86 -15.49 -10.07 3.61
CA ALA A 86 -15.94 -9.18 4.70
C ALA A 86 -16.87 -9.87 5.71
N LEU A 87 -17.62 -10.89 5.28
CA LEU A 87 -18.53 -11.67 6.14
C LEU A 87 -17.80 -12.73 6.97
N VAL A 88 -16.61 -13.14 6.53
CA VAL A 88 -15.81 -14.20 7.17
C VAL A 88 -14.76 -13.60 8.09
N VAL A 89 -14.17 -12.48 7.70
CA VAL A 89 -13.14 -11.79 8.48
C VAL A 89 -13.78 -10.93 9.56
N GLY A 90 -13.63 -11.37 10.81
CA GLY A 90 -14.16 -10.67 11.98
C GLY A 90 -13.59 -9.26 12.17
N ALA A 91 -14.35 -8.40 12.84
CA ALA A 91 -14.00 -6.99 13.11
C ALA A 91 -12.70 -6.81 13.92
N ALA A 92 -12.26 -7.84 14.66
CA ALA A 92 -11.00 -7.81 15.40
C ALA A 92 -9.75 -8.05 14.52
N ASN A 93 -9.92 -8.31 13.22
CA ASN A 93 -8.80 -8.50 12.31
C ASN A 93 -8.01 -7.19 12.15
N LYS A 94 -6.69 -7.24 12.40
CA LYS A 94 -5.82 -6.06 12.36
C LYS A 94 -5.79 -5.34 11.01
N VAL A 95 -5.87 -6.08 9.90
CA VAL A 95 -5.92 -5.49 8.54
C VAL A 95 -7.22 -4.70 8.37
N LYS A 96 -8.36 -5.28 8.80
CA LYS A 96 -9.66 -4.59 8.77
C LYS A 96 -9.66 -3.32 9.64
N LEU A 97 -9.19 -3.42 10.88
CA LEU A 97 -9.09 -2.29 11.79
C LEU A 97 -8.23 -1.17 11.20
N PHE A 98 -7.09 -1.51 10.60
CA PHE A 98 -6.24 -0.52 9.95
C PHE A 98 -6.93 0.14 8.75
N ALA A 99 -7.59 -0.66 7.89
CA ALA A 99 -8.34 -0.14 6.75
C ALA A 99 -9.47 0.82 7.18
N GLU A 100 -10.24 0.48 8.21
CA GLU A 100 -11.29 1.35 8.76
C GLU A 100 -10.73 2.70 9.23
N LYS A 101 -9.59 2.69 9.93
CA LYS A 101 -8.90 3.91 10.40
C LYS A 101 -8.40 4.75 9.23
N VAL A 102 -7.86 4.12 8.18
CA VAL A 102 -7.43 4.80 6.96
C VAL A 102 -8.61 5.45 6.22
N VAL A 103 -9.75 4.76 6.11
CA VAL A 103 -10.98 5.33 5.54
C VAL A 103 -11.48 6.51 6.37
N ARG A 104 -11.43 6.42 7.70
CA ARG A 104 -11.76 7.57 8.59
C ARG A 104 -10.83 8.75 8.38
N LEU A 105 -9.52 8.51 8.23
CA LEU A 105 -8.56 9.54 7.89
C LEU A 105 -8.91 10.20 6.55
N LYS A 106 -9.15 9.41 5.49
CA LYS A 106 -9.48 9.92 4.14
C LYS A 106 -10.67 10.88 4.14
N LYS A 107 -11.70 10.62 4.95
CA LYS A 107 -12.88 11.49 5.09
C LYS A 107 -12.57 12.88 5.68
N LYS A 108 -11.44 13.03 6.38
CA LYS A 108 -11.00 14.30 6.97
C LYS A 108 -10.02 15.07 6.08
N LEU A 109 -9.65 14.50 4.93
CA LEU A 109 -8.67 15.06 4.00
C LEU A 109 -9.35 15.69 2.78
N PRO A 110 -8.65 16.54 2.02
CA PRO A 110 -9.11 16.92 0.69
C PRO A 110 -9.41 15.70 -0.19
N GLU A 111 -10.48 15.78 -0.97
CA GLU A 111 -10.97 14.66 -1.80
C GLU A 111 -9.88 14.14 -2.76
N ARG A 112 -9.05 15.04 -3.29
CA ARG A 112 -7.94 14.71 -4.19
C ARG A 112 -6.72 14.05 -3.51
N THR A 113 -6.70 13.91 -2.18
CA THR A 113 -5.50 13.43 -1.46
C THR A 113 -5.39 11.91 -1.51
N ASP A 114 -4.42 11.39 -2.25
CA ASP A 114 -4.20 9.95 -2.31
C ASP A 114 -3.59 9.40 -1.01
N ILE A 115 -3.92 8.16 -0.67
CA ILE A 115 -3.25 7.42 0.40
C ILE A 115 -2.46 6.28 -0.24
N VAL A 116 -1.19 6.21 0.12
CA VAL A 116 -0.21 5.31 -0.49
C VAL A 116 0.45 4.50 0.60
N VAL A 117 0.53 3.18 0.43
CA VAL A 117 1.44 2.35 1.24
C VAL A 117 2.76 2.20 0.49
N ALA A 118 3.86 2.31 1.22
CA ALA A 118 5.18 2.38 0.61
C ALA A 118 6.25 1.60 1.37
N LEU A 119 7.27 1.18 0.62
CA LEU A 119 8.53 0.65 1.14
C LEU A 119 9.63 1.69 0.94
N PRO A 120 10.59 1.79 1.88
CA PRO A 120 11.67 2.77 1.78
C PRO A 120 12.73 2.42 0.73
N ILE A 121 12.63 1.29 0.04
CA ILE A 121 13.56 0.94 -1.04
C ILE A 121 12.98 1.33 -2.41
N PRO A 122 13.77 1.80 -3.38
CA PRO A 122 15.19 2.14 -3.30
C PRO A 122 15.52 3.48 -2.63
N ASN A 123 14.54 4.36 -2.42
CA ASN A 123 14.81 5.78 -2.16
C ASN A 123 13.90 6.38 -1.07
N ASP A 124 13.99 5.82 0.13
CA ASP A 124 13.30 6.12 1.41
C ASP A 124 11.84 6.61 1.33
N TYR A 125 11.65 7.78 0.73
CA TYR A 125 10.38 8.49 0.60
C TYR A 125 9.63 8.24 -0.73
N PHE A 126 10.36 7.91 -1.80
CA PHE A 126 9.84 7.68 -3.15
C PHE A 126 10.22 6.29 -3.67
N GLY A 127 10.33 5.33 -2.76
CA GLY A 127 10.73 3.96 -3.06
C GLY A 127 9.68 3.17 -3.84
N VAL A 128 9.16 2.11 -3.22
CA VAL A 128 8.08 1.29 -3.78
C VAL A 128 6.76 1.83 -3.27
N ARG A 129 5.77 2.03 -4.14
CA ARG A 129 4.48 2.59 -3.75
C ARG A 129 3.29 1.90 -4.37
N LEU A 130 2.26 1.64 -3.57
CA LEU A 130 0.93 1.24 -4.00
C LEU A 130 -0.08 2.30 -3.56
N THR A 131 -0.73 2.95 -4.52
CA THR A 131 -1.87 3.83 -4.23
C THR A 131 -3.08 2.99 -3.88
N LEU A 132 -3.72 3.31 -2.76
CA LEU A 132 -4.87 2.58 -2.25
C LEU A 132 -6.18 3.19 -2.77
N SER A 133 -7.18 2.35 -3.01
CA SER A 133 -8.57 2.78 -3.17
C SER A 133 -9.22 2.79 -1.80
N VAL A 134 -9.67 3.97 -1.37
CA VAL A 134 -10.05 4.23 0.04
C VAL A 134 -11.57 4.46 0.18
N ASP A 135 -12.34 4.01 -0.80
CA ASP A 135 -13.80 4.24 -0.86
C ASP A 135 -14.56 3.31 0.10
N ASP A 136 -14.03 2.12 0.35
CA ASP A 136 -14.64 1.07 1.16
C ASP A 136 -13.59 0.36 2.02
N ALA A 137 -13.90 0.17 3.31
CA ALA A 137 -12.94 -0.39 4.26
C ALA A 137 -12.66 -1.88 4.02
N ASP A 138 -13.65 -2.65 3.55
CA ASP A 138 -13.46 -4.08 3.28
C ASP A 138 -12.61 -4.27 2.01
N LEU A 139 -12.86 -3.46 0.98
CA LEU A 139 -12.03 -3.41 -0.23
C LEU A 139 -10.59 -3.01 0.10
N LEU A 140 -10.41 -1.97 0.91
CA LEU A 140 -9.10 -1.51 1.33
C LEU A 140 -8.36 -2.56 2.17
N ALA A 141 -9.05 -3.22 3.10
CA ALA A 141 -8.47 -4.32 3.88
C ALA A 141 -7.96 -5.42 2.95
N TYR A 142 -8.72 -5.74 1.92
CA TYR A 142 -8.34 -6.72 0.91
C TYR A 142 -7.10 -6.27 0.10
N GLN A 143 -7.01 -4.99 -0.28
CA GLN A 143 -5.82 -4.44 -0.95
C GLN A 143 -4.56 -4.54 -0.07
N ILE A 144 -4.69 -4.21 1.22
CA ILE A 144 -3.59 -4.32 2.18
C ILE A 144 -3.16 -5.77 2.35
N ALA A 145 -4.11 -6.70 2.44
CA ALA A 145 -3.81 -8.13 2.55
C ALA A 145 -3.07 -8.67 1.31
N LEU A 146 -3.51 -8.27 0.11
CA LEU A 146 -2.82 -8.60 -1.15
C LEU A 146 -1.41 -8.02 -1.17
N PHE A 147 -1.25 -6.74 -0.83
CA PHE A 147 0.04 -6.07 -0.74
C PHE A 147 1.00 -6.85 0.16
N VAL A 148 0.58 -7.15 1.40
CA VAL A 148 1.36 -7.90 2.39
C VAL A 148 1.72 -9.30 1.89
N SER A 149 0.79 -9.98 1.23
CA SER A 149 0.99 -11.34 0.72
C SER A 149 1.98 -11.40 -0.45
N HIS A 150 2.07 -10.33 -1.25
CA HIS A 150 3.04 -10.21 -2.34
C HIS A 150 4.44 -9.82 -1.88
N MET A 151 4.60 -9.29 -0.66
CA MET A 151 5.87 -8.71 -0.21
C MET A 151 7.08 -9.63 -0.34
N PRO A 152 7.04 -10.92 0.03
CA PRO A 152 8.22 -11.78 -0.11
C PRO A 152 8.72 -11.87 -1.55
N ARG A 153 7.80 -12.08 -2.51
CA ARG A 153 8.12 -12.17 -3.94
C ARG A 153 8.52 -10.82 -4.53
N LEU A 154 7.92 -9.73 -4.04
CA LEU A 154 8.30 -8.37 -4.42
C LEU A 154 9.74 -8.04 -4.02
N ILE A 155 10.13 -8.33 -2.78
CA ILE A 155 11.51 -8.12 -2.31
C ILE A 155 12.50 -8.98 -3.09
N GLU A 156 12.14 -10.23 -3.38
CA GLU A 156 12.95 -11.11 -4.22
C GLU A 156 13.11 -10.57 -5.65
N ALA A 157 12.02 -10.13 -6.28
CA ALA A 157 12.04 -9.55 -7.61
C ALA A 157 12.92 -8.29 -7.66
N ILE A 158 12.78 -7.38 -6.69
CA ILE A 158 13.61 -6.16 -6.59
C ILE A 158 15.09 -6.52 -6.54
N ARG A 159 15.47 -7.53 -5.75
CA ARG A 159 16.86 -7.98 -5.64
C ARG A 159 17.36 -8.62 -6.93
N ASN A 160 16.58 -9.52 -7.52
CA ASN A 160 16.99 -10.28 -8.71
C ASN A 160 17.14 -9.36 -9.93
N GLU A 161 16.26 -8.38 -10.08
CA GLU A 161 16.26 -7.40 -11.16
C GLU A 161 17.15 -6.18 -10.88
N LYS A 162 17.77 -6.13 -9.69
CA LYS A 162 18.63 -5.02 -9.20
C LYS A 162 17.93 -3.66 -9.24
N LEU A 163 16.66 -3.65 -8.84
CA LEU A 163 15.80 -2.46 -8.81
C LEU A 163 15.98 -1.61 -7.55
N ASP A 164 16.90 -2.01 -6.67
CA ASP A 164 17.38 -1.22 -5.54
C ASP A 164 18.53 -0.26 -5.90
N GLY A 165 19.01 -0.33 -7.15
CA GLY A 165 20.18 0.40 -7.64
C GLY A 165 19.89 1.56 -8.61
N PRO A 166 20.93 2.07 -9.30
CA PRO A 166 20.84 3.27 -10.15
C PRO A 166 19.99 3.06 -11.41
N ARG A 167 19.56 1.83 -11.70
CA ARG A 167 18.70 1.49 -12.84
C ARG A 167 17.33 2.16 -12.74
N VAL A 168 16.84 2.46 -11.55
CA VAL A 168 15.52 3.07 -11.32
C VAL A 168 15.63 4.59 -11.22
N ALA A 169 14.88 5.32 -12.05
CA ALA A 169 14.95 6.78 -12.08
C ALA A 169 14.13 7.49 -10.97
N THR A 170 12.92 6.99 -10.67
CA THR A 170 11.92 7.73 -9.86
C THR A 170 11.21 6.91 -8.78
N GLY A 171 11.49 5.61 -8.70
CA GLY A 171 10.84 4.66 -7.78
C GLY A 171 10.15 3.51 -8.52
N LEU A 172 9.52 2.63 -7.74
CA LEU A 172 8.72 1.50 -8.23
C LEU A 172 7.24 1.75 -7.95
N PHE A 173 6.40 1.59 -8.95
CA PHE A 173 4.95 1.78 -8.84
C PHE A 173 4.26 0.43 -8.91
N LEU A 174 3.41 0.18 -7.94
CA LEU A 174 2.66 -1.05 -7.78
C LEU A 174 1.21 -0.85 -8.23
N GLU A 175 0.68 -1.84 -8.92
CA GLU A 175 -0.70 -1.89 -9.36
C GLU A 175 -1.27 -3.30 -9.12
N LEU A 176 -2.35 -3.38 -8.35
CA LEU A 176 -3.09 -4.63 -8.14
C LEU A 176 -4.01 -4.89 -9.34
N GLN A 177 -3.71 -5.93 -10.10
CA GLN A 177 -4.50 -6.39 -11.26
C GLN A 177 -5.80 -7.06 -10.79
N ASP A 178 -6.82 -7.16 -11.65
CA ASP A 178 -8.14 -7.72 -11.28
C ASP A 178 -8.11 -9.20 -10.86
N ASN A 179 -7.10 -9.95 -11.29
CA ASN A 179 -6.85 -11.33 -10.88
C ASN A 179 -6.09 -11.45 -9.54
N GLY A 180 -5.70 -10.33 -8.92
CA GLY A 180 -4.93 -10.27 -7.68
C GLY A 180 -3.42 -10.28 -7.89
N ASP A 181 -2.92 -10.36 -9.12
CA ASP A 181 -1.50 -10.21 -9.42
C ASP A 181 -1.01 -8.79 -9.13
N LEU A 182 0.28 -8.65 -8.86
CA LEU A 182 0.91 -7.37 -8.60
C LEU A 182 1.79 -6.99 -9.79
N LYS A 183 1.39 -5.97 -10.54
CA LYS A 183 2.24 -5.37 -11.57
C LYS A 183 3.17 -4.35 -10.93
N VAL A 184 4.45 -4.44 -11.24
CA VAL A 184 5.50 -3.50 -10.81
C VAL A 184 5.97 -2.77 -12.05
N THR A 185 5.98 -1.44 -12.01
CA THR A 185 6.46 -0.59 -13.12
C THR A 185 7.51 0.39 -12.64
N TRP A 186 8.48 0.72 -13.50
CA TRP A 186 9.53 1.68 -13.23
C TRP A 186 10.07 2.31 -14.51
N PHE A 187 10.62 3.51 -14.40
CA PHE A 187 11.39 4.11 -15.47
C PHE A 187 12.85 3.68 -15.37
N ASN A 188 13.35 3.05 -16.43
CA ASN A 188 14.77 2.72 -16.54
C ASN A 188 15.57 4.01 -16.77
N ARG A 189 16.57 4.27 -15.93
CA ARG A 189 17.37 5.51 -15.97
C ARG A 189 18.21 5.64 -17.24
N GLU A 190 18.68 4.52 -17.80
CA GLU A 190 19.56 4.52 -18.97
C GLU A 190 18.77 4.66 -20.27
N SER A 191 17.71 3.85 -20.44
CA SER A 191 16.89 3.88 -21.66
C SER A 191 15.81 4.97 -21.64
N LEU A 192 15.43 5.45 -20.45
CA LEU A 192 14.27 6.33 -20.21
C LEU A 192 12.92 5.69 -20.58
N GLU A 193 12.90 4.38 -20.80
CA GLU A 193 11.69 3.62 -21.11
C GLU A 193 10.99 3.14 -19.85
N LEU A 194 9.67 2.99 -19.94
CA LEU A 194 8.86 2.38 -18.90
C LEU A 194 8.98 0.86 -19.00
N GLU A 195 9.55 0.25 -17.96
CA GLU A 195 9.65 -1.20 -17.82
C GLU A 195 8.63 -1.72 -16.81
N SER A 196 8.30 -3.01 -16.93
CA SER A 196 7.37 -3.65 -16.01
C SER A 196 7.63 -5.13 -15.83
N LEU A 197 7.25 -5.66 -14.68
CA LEU A 197 7.14 -7.09 -14.41
C LEU A 197 5.83 -7.39 -13.67
N VAL A 198 5.39 -8.63 -13.72
CA VAL A 198 4.17 -9.08 -13.03
C VAL A 198 4.55 -10.17 -12.03
N ILE A 199 4.14 -9.97 -10.78
CA ILE A 199 4.26 -10.94 -9.70
C ILE A 199 2.92 -11.63 -9.55
N LEU A 200 2.92 -12.92 -9.85
CA LEU A 200 1.71 -13.74 -9.75
C LEU A 200 1.26 -13.86 -8.30
N LEU A 201 -0.05 -13.86 -8.10
CA LEU A 201 -0.66 -14.15 -6.81
C LEU A 201 -0.10 -15.46 -6.22
N PRO A 202 0.21 -15.51 -4.92
CA PRO A 202 0.59 -16.76 -4.28
C PRO A 202 -0.59 -17.74 -4.32
N VAL A 203 -0.56 -18.69 -5.25
CA VAL A 203 -1.39 -19.90 -5.17
C VAL A 203 -0.66 -20.85 -4.23
N GLN A 204 -1.26 -21.13 -3.07
CA GLN A 204 -0.77 -22.16 -2.13
C GLN A 204 -1.34 -23.52 -2.51
#